data_AF-L8FZT8-F1
#
_entry.id   AF-L8FZT8-F1
#
_cell.length_a   1.000
_cell.length_b   1.000
_cell.length_c   1.000
_cell.angle_alpha   90.00
_cell.angle_beta   90.00
_cell.angle_gamma   90.00
#
_symmetry.space_group_name_H-M   'P 1'
#
loop_
_entity.id
_entity.type
_entity.pdbx_description
1 polymer ?
#
loop_
_entity_poly.entity_id
_entity_poly.type
_entity_poly.pdbx_seq_one_letter_code
_entity_poly.pdbx_strand_id
1 'polypeptide(L)'
;MFGSSDGPCKLMDQVGLDTIAHIEGHYVEERGFNPSARDFVVHEYVNKGKLGKKSPSGGLYPSQPDPVPAQTLYILDLGLTNLAAPMSSGRVLKGSVDGKSPLVTLAGSEAQPDGMTTLGNRIYWTSMGPPSTNTGSIRSSTPRGEDVTTILPAGEVHTPKQITADMTNGYLYVSDREGMRVLRFRPDGSDLTTLVKVGDFNHPDHKADRCGPCSSGGVLESKGPK
;
A
#
# COMPACT_ATOMS: atom_id res chain seq x y z
N MET A 1 -7.63 20.09 -36.49
CA MET A 1 -6.81 19.01 -37.09
C MET A 1 -6.64 17.94 -36.01
N PHE A 2 -7.28 16.78 -36.15
CA PHE A 2 -7.28 15.74 -35.12
C PHE A 2 -5.92 15.02 -35.09
N GLY A 3 -5.08 15.37 -34.12
CA GLY A 3 -3.75 14.78 -33.91
C GLY A 3 -3.68 14.11 -32.55
N SER A 4 -4.30 12.94 -32.41
CA SER A 4 -3.89 11.99 -31.38
C SER A 4 -2.47 11.53 -31.70
N SER A 5 -1.58 11.43 -30.70
CA SER A 5 -0.24 10.85 -30.89
C SER A 5 -0.31 9.37 -31.30
N ASP A 6 -1.45 8.72 -31.08
CA ASP A 6 -1.75 7.37 -31.53
C ASP A 6 -2.42 7.41 -32.92
N GLY A 7 -1.85 6.67 -33.87
CA GLY A 7 -2.37 6.52 -35.23
C GLY A 7 -3.73 5.80 -35.31
N PRO A 8 -4.40 5.84 -36.47
CA PRO A 8 -5.80 5.41 -36.63
C PRO A 8 -6.04 3.96 -36.21
N CYS A 9 -5.17 3.02 -36.56
CA CYS A 9 -5.30 1.61 -36.16
C CYS A 9 -5.28 1.42 -34.65
N LYS A 10 -4.52 2.25 -33.93
CA LYS A 10 -4.38 2.15 -32.47
C LYS A 10 -5.61 2.73 -31.76
N LEU A 11 -6.22 3.76 -32.34
CA LEU A 11 -7.53 4.27 -31.90
C LEU A 11 -8.64 3.25 -32.16
N MET A 12 -8.62 2.55 -33.30
CA MET A 12 -9.57 1.48 -33.59
C MET A 12 -9.50 0.36 -32.55
N ASP A 13 -8.29 -0.05 -32.16
CA ASP A 13 -8.11 -1.04 -31.09
C ASP A 13 -8.57 -0.53 -29.71
N GLN A 14 -8.47 0.78 -29.43
CA GLN A 14 -9.00 1.38 -28.20
C GLN A 14 -10.54 1.36 -28.17
N VAL A 15 -11.18 1.66 -29.30
CA VAL A 15 -12.65 1.67 -29.44
C VAL A 15 -13.23 0.26 -29.50
N GLY A 16 -12.50 -0.68 -30.10
CA GLY A 16 -12.91 -2.06 -30.33
C GLY A 16 -13.34 -2.30 -31.78
N LEU A 17 -12.74 -3.32 -32.40
CA LEU A 17 -12.94 -3.63 -33.82
C LEU A 17 -14.36 -4.09 -34.15
N ASP A 18 -15.06 -4.69 -33.19
CA ASP A 18 -16.50 -5.01 -33.26
C ASP A 18 -17.35 -3.75 -33.49
N THR A 19 -17.05 -2.70 -32.72
CA THR A 19 -17.77 -1.43 -32.78
C THR A 19 -17.47 -0.70 -34.09
N ILE A 20 -16.20 -0.68 -34.49
CA ILE A 20 -15.80 -0.09 -35.77
C ILE A 20 -16.47 -0.81 -36.95
N ALA A 21 -16.47 -2.15 -36.96
CA ALA A 21 -17.10 -2.93 -38.03
C ALA A 21 -18.63 -2.75 -38.10
N HIS A 22 -19.28 -2.49 -36.96
CA HIS A 22 -20.70 -2.17 -36.90
C HIS A 22 -21.00 -0.78 -37.48
N ILE A 23 -20.24 0.24 -37.07
CA ILE A 23 -20.37 1.61 -37.60
C ILE A 23 -20.12 1.64 -39.11
N GLU A 24 -19.06 0.96 -39.57
CA GLU A 24 -18.73 0.93 -41.00
C GLU A 24 -19.79 0.18 -41.83
N GLY A 25 -20.43 -0.84 -41.24
CA GLY A 25 -21.57 -1.53 -41.86
C GLY A 25 -22.71 -0.57 -42.19
N HIS A 26 -23.04 0.33 -41.26
CA HIS A 26 -24.05 1.37 -41.50
C HIS A 26 -23.65 2.30 -42.66
N TYR A 27 -22.40 2.73 -42.74
CA TYR A 27 -21.94 3.61 -43.83
C TYR A 27 -21.90 2.91 -45.19
N VAL A 28 -21.55 1.62 -45.23
CA VAL A 28 -21.64 0.81 -46.46
C VAL A 28 -23.08 0.77 -46.97
N GLU A 29 -24.06 0.52 -46.09
CA GLU A 29 -25.47 0.48 -46.45
C GLU A 29 -26.01 1.85 -46.89
N GLU A 30 -25.67 2.91 -46.16
CA GLU A 30 -26.17 4.26 -46.41
C GLU A 30 -25.54 4.90 -47.67
N ARG A 31 -24.24 4.69 -47.89
CA ARG A 31 -23.45 5.41 -48.90
C ARG A 31 -22.95 4.53 -50.05
N GLY A 32 -23.17 3.22 -49.99
CA GLY A 32 -22.79 2.29 -51.04
C GLY A 32 -21.27 2.12 -51.20
N PHE A 33 -20.50 2.29 -50.12
CA PHE A 33 -19.06 2.04 -50.16
C PHE A 33 -18.74 0.56 -50.34
N ASN A 34 -17.54 0.28 -50.86
CA ASN A 34 -17.08 -1.10 -51.01
C ASN A 34 -16.83 -1.72 -49.62
N PRO A 35 -17.49 -2.85 -49.28
CA PRO A 35 -17.41 -3.46 -47.95
C PRO A 35 -16.12 -4.23 -47.67
N SER A 36 -15.29 -4.49 -48.68
CA SER A 36 -14.12 -5.38 -48.58
C SER A 36 -13.20 -5.14 -47.38
N ALA A 37 -12.88 -3.88 -47.06
CA ALA A 37 -12.02 -3.55 -45.93
C ALA A 37 -12.69 -3.89 -44.58
N ARG A 38 -13.97 -3.58 -44.45
CA ARG A 38 -14.78 -3.92 -43.27
C ARG A 38 -14.90 -5.43 -43.12
N ASP A 39 -15.20 -6.15 -44.20
CA ASP A 39 -15.38 -7.60 -44.19
C ASP A 39 -14.08 -8.34 -43.86
N PHE A 40 -12.94 -7.82 -44.35
CA PHE A 40 -11.63 -8.30 -43.94
C PHE A 40 -11.43 -8.16 -42.42
N VAL A 41 -11.73 -6.99 -41.83
CA VAL A 41 -11.60 -6.79 -40.37
C VAL A 41 -12.52 -7.72 -39.58
N VAL A 42 -13.75 -7.92 -40.05
CA VAL A 42 -14.70 -8.85 -39.42
C VAL A 42 -14.19 -10.28 -39.44
N HIS A 43 -13.74 -10.75 -40.61
CA HIS A 43 -13.28 -12.11 -40.80
C HIS A 43 -11.99 -12.41 -40.04
N GLU A 44 -10.99 -11.52 -40.14
CA GLU A 44 -9.66 -11.77 -39.59
C GLU A 44 -9.53 -11.47 -38.09
N TYR A 45 -10.38 -10.59 -37.56
CA TYR A 45 -10.24 -10.12 -36.18
C TYR A 45 -11.51 -10.37 -35.36
N VAL A 46 -12.64 -9.77 -35.73
CA VAL A 46 -13.87 -9.78 -34.91
C VAL A 46 -14.37 -11.21 -34.67
N ASN A 47 -14.50 -12.00 -35.73
CA ASN A 47 -14.95 -13.40 -35.63
C ASN A 47 -13.96 -14.31 -34.90
N LYS A 48 -12.67 -13.92 -34.84
CA LYS A 48 -11.62 -14.63 -34.08
C LYS A 48 -11.49 -14.11 -32.64
N GLY A 49 -12.41 -13.24 -32.20
CA GLY A 49 -12.40 -12.66 -30.85
C GLY A 49 -11.30 -11.63 -30.60
N LYS A 50 -10.62 -11.14 -31.64
CA LYS A 50 -9.57 -10.11 -31.55
C LYS A 50 -10.19 -8.73 -31.64
N LEU A 51 -10.63 -8.18 -30.51
CA LEU A 51 -11.41 -6.95 -30.43
C LEU A 51 -10.59 -5.73 -29.98
N GLY A 52 -9.28 -5.73 -30.17
CA GLY A 52 -8.40 -4.69 -29.63
C GLY A 52 -8.32 -4.76 -28.11
N LYS A 53 -8.41 -3.63 -27.42
CA LYS A 53 -8.37 -3.54 -25.95
C LYS A 53 -9.59 -4.14 -25.25
N LYS A 54 -10.67 -4.46 -25.99
CA LYS A 54 -11.84 -5.18 -25.43
C LYS A 54 -11.61 -6.69 -25.29
N SER A 55 -10.49 -7.20 -25.78
CA SER A 55 -10.19 -8.63 -25.75
C SER A 55 -8.75 -8.89 -25.31
N PRO A 56 -8.50 -9.93 -24.48
CA PRO A 56 -7.15 -10.36 -24.15
C PRO A 56 -6.37 -10.86 -25.38
N SER A 57 -7.04 -11.16 -26.50
CA SER A 57 -6.42 -11.62 -27.74
C SER A 57 -5.86 -10.48 -28.61
N GLY A 58 -6.00 -9.21 -28.19
CA GLY A 58 -5.55 -8.05 -28.95
C GLY A 58 -6.48 -7.71 -30.13
N GLY A 59 -5.97 -6.97 -31.11
CA GLY A 59 -6.71 -6.50 -32.30
C GLY A 59 -5.77 -6.36 -33.50
N LEU A 60 -5.78 -5.19 -34.13
CA LEU A 60 -4.82 -4.83 -35.19
C LEU A 60 -3.38 -4.87 -34.66
N TYR A 61 -3.19 -4.64 -33.35
CA TYR A 61 -1.93 -4.87 -32.65
C TYR A 61 -2.01 -6.07 -31.71
N PRO A 62 -0.88 -6.77 -31.46
CA PRO A 62 -0.83 -7.85 -30.48
C PRO A 62 -1.27 -7.37 -29.09
N SER A 63 -1.86 -8.26 -28.29
CA SER A 63 -2.15 -7.97 -26.89
C SER A 63 -0.85 -7.55 -26.18
N GLN A 64 -0.78 -6.29 -25.77
CA GLN A 64 0.19 -5.90 -24.77
C GLN A 64 -0.36 -6.40 -23.44
N PRO A 65 0.41 -7.16 -22.63
CA PRO A 65 0.01 -7.35 -21.25
C PRO A 65 -0.17 -5.96 -20.67
N ASP A 66 -1.35 -5.69 -20.09
CA ASP A 66 -1.49 -4.49 -19.27
C ASP A 66 -0.29 -4.47 -18.32
N PRO A 67 0.42 -3.35 -18.18
CA PRO A 67 1.48 -3.27 -17.19
C PRO A 67 0.82 -3.60 -15.86
N VAL A 68 1.02 -4.83 -15.39
CA VAL A 68 0.60 -5.26 -14.07
C VAL A 68 1.26 -4.22 -13.16
N PRO A 69 0.48 -3.34 -12.50
CA PRO A 69 1.08 -2.31 -11.70
C PRO A 69 1.97 -3.04 -10.70
N ALA A 70 3.28 -2.80 -10.81
CA ALA A 70 4.23 -3.55 -10.03
C ALA A 70 3.82 -3.40 -8.57
N GLN A 71 3.64 -4.53 -7.88
CA GLN A 71 3.17 -4.51 -6.50
C GLN A 71 4.10 -3.59 -5.69
N THR A 72 3.50 -2.77 -4.84
CA THR A 72 4.25 -1.81 -4.04
C THR A 72 4.86 -2.53 -2.84
N LEU A 73 6.15 -2.27 -2.61
CA LEU A 73 6.86 -2.65 -1.40
C LEU A 73 7.00 -1.41 -0.50
N TYR A 74 6.73 -1.55 0.79
CA TYR A 74 7.05 -0.55 1.80
C TYR A 74 8.20 -1.06 2.66
N ILE A 75 9.17 -0.20 2.94
CA ILE A 75 10.41 -0.55 3.63
C ILE A 75 10.60 0.39 4.81
N LEU A 76 11.02 -0.18 5.94
CA LEU A 76 11.58 0.58 7.06
C LEU A 76 13.10 0.50 7.00
N ASP A 77 13.72 1.67 6.88
CA ASP A 77 15.15 1.82 7.01
C ASP A 77 15.44 2.44 8.38
N LEU A 78 16.26 1.76 9.18
CA LEU A 78 16.63 2.23 10.52
C LEU A 78 17.58 3.42 10.48
N GLY A 79 18.21 3.73 9.34
CA GLY A 79 19.13 4.85 9.21
C GLY A 79 20.47 4.63 9.92
N LEU A 80 20.81 3.38 10.26
CA LEU A 80 22.04 3.01 10.99
C LEU A 80 23.33 3.35 10.22
N THR A 81 23.22 3.60 8.91
CA THR A 81 24.32 4.05 8.06
C THR A 81 24.66 5.53 8.25
N ASN A 82 23.77 6.34 8.84
CA ASN A 82 24.06 7.72 9.20
C ASN A 82 24.65 7.81 10.62
N LEU A 83 25.98 7.74 10.69
CA LEU A 83 26.71 7.72 11.96
C LEU A 83 26.60 9.01 12.79
N ALA A 84 26.21 10.14 12.17
CA ALA A 84 26.02 11.40 12.89
C ALA A 84 24.74 11.42 13.73
N ALA A 85 23.71 10.64 13.35
CA ALA A 85 22.42 10.62 14.00
C ALA A 85 21.71 9.26 13.84
N PRO A 86 22.32 8.13 14.27
CA PRO A 86 21.86 6.78 13.95
C PRO A 86 20.49 6.43 14.55
N MET A 87 20.04 7.17 15.56
CA MET A 87 18.78 6.95 16.28
C MET A 87 17.63 7.83 15.77
N SER A 88 17.90 8.77 14.86
CA SER A 88 16.92 9.72 14.31
C SER A 88 17.07 9.93 12.80
N SER A 89 17.74 9.00 12.13
CA SER A 89 17.93 9.02 10.66
C SER A 89 17.10 7.96 9.95
N GLY A 90 16.14 7.34 10.65
CA GLY A 90 15.27 6.34 10.06
C GLY A 90 14.41 6.91 8.95
N ARG A 91 13.95 6.04 8.04
CA ARG A 91 13.14 6.41 6.89
C ARG A 91 12.06 5.37 6.63
N VAL A 92 10.93 5.86 6.15
CA VAL A 92 9.89 5.03 5.53
C VAL A 92 10.01 5.20 4.03
N LEU A 93 10.23 4.10 3.32
CA LEU A 93 10.46 4.10 1.88
C LEU A 93 9.36 3.29 1.17
N LYS A 94 9.18 3.60 -0.11
CA LYS A 94 8.32 2.92 -1.06
C LYS A 94 9.12 2.48 -2.26
N GLY A 95 8.89 1.27 -2.73
CA GLY A 95 9.52 0.73 -3.92
C GLY A 95 8.57 -0.16 -4.72
N SER A 96 9.09 -0.68 -5.83
CA SER A 96 8.44 -1.72 -6.61
C SER A 96 9.02 -3.08 -6.24
N VAL A 97 8.18 -4.12 -6.19
CA VAL A 97 8.65 -5.51 -5.99
C VAL A 97 9.63 -5.97 -7.06
N ASP A 98 9.61 -5.38 -8.26
CA ASP A 98 10.55 -5.73 -9.33
C ASP A 98 11.93 -5.09 -9.17
N GLY A 99 12.11 -4.18 -8.21
CA GLY A 99 13.36 -3.48 -7.92
C GLY A 99 13.87 -2.57 -9.04
N LYS A 100 13.09 -2.34 -10.12
CA LYS A 100 13.54 -1.57 -11.29
C LYS A 100 13.42 -0.06 -11.10
N SER A 101 12.52 0.37 -10.22
CA SER A 101 12.31 1.78 -9.92
C SER A 101 13.07 2.19 -8.66
N PRO A 102 13.66 3.40 -8.62
CA PRO A 102 14.27 3.92 -7.40
C PRO A 102 13.29 3.93 -6.23
N LEU A 103 13.83 3.73 -5.02
CA LEU A 103 13.06 3.90 -3.80
C LEU A 103 12.66 5.36 -3.60
N VAL A 104 11.41 5.58 -3.20
CA VAL A 104 10.85 6.88 -2.87
C VAL A 104 10.74 7.00 -1.36
N THR A 105 11.29 8.07 -0.79
CA THR A 105 11.13 8.34 0.65
C THR A 105 9.74 8.92 0.92
N LEU A 106 8.96 8.26 1.77
CA LEU A 106 7.65 8.73 2.25
C LEU A 106 7.77 9.57 3.51
N ALA A 107 8.69 9.20 4.41
CA ALA A 107 9.02 9.95 5.62
C ALA A 107 10.51 9.76 5.93
N GLY A 108 11.15 10.81 6.44
CA GLY A 108 12.56 10.80 6.85
C GLY A 108 12.74 11.35 8.25
N SER A 109 13.95 11.18 8.78
CA SER A 109 14.30 11.58 10.15
C SER A 109 13.44 10.91 11.25
N GLU A 110 13.04 9.67 10.99
CA GLU A 110 12.23 8.88 11.92
C GLU A 110 13.09 8.28 13.04
N ALA A 111 12.52 8.24 14.25
CA ALA A 111 13.20 7.77 15.46
C ALA A 111 13.12 6.25 15.58
N GLN A 112 13.99 5.55 14.85
CA GLN A 112 14.09 4.09 14.79
C GLN A 112 12.74 3.42 14.48
N PRO A 113 12.27 3.48 13.22
CA PRO A 113 11.03 2.84 12.84
C PRO A 113 11.14 1.31 12.89
N ASP A 114 10.12 0.59 13.37
CA ASP A 114 10.20 -0.86 13.61
C ASP A 114 9.07 -1.67 12.93
N GLY A 115 7.83 -1.43 13.33
CA GLY A 115 6.65 -2.11 12.80
C GLY A 115 5.87 -1.24 11.80
N MET A 116 5.21 -1.87 10.84
CA MET A 116 4.35 -1.20 9.86
C MET A 116 3.09 -2.01 9.56
N THR A 117 1.98 -1.31 9.31
CA THR A 117 0.75 -1.91 8.76
C THR A 117 0.01 -0.91 7.88
N THR A 118 -1.07 -1.35 7.22
CA THR A 118 -1.97 -0.49 6.44
C THR A 118 -3.39 -0.65 6.93
N LEU A 119 -4.16 0.44 6.87
CA LEU A 119 -5.58 0.42 7.15
C LEU A 119 -6.26 1.54 6.35
N GLY A 120 -7.24 1.18 5.52
CA GLY A 120 -7.83 2.12 4.56
C GLY A 120 -6.79 2.66 3.57
N ASN A 121 -6.80 3.97 3.33
CA ASN A 121 -5.85 4.64 2.45
C ASN A 121 -4.65 5.23 3.22
N ARG A 122 -4.20 4.56 4.28
CA ARG A 122 -3.07 5.01 5.10
C ARG A 122 -2.14 3.88 5.45
N ILE A 123 -0.87 4.25 5.58
CA ILE A 123 0.19 3.43 6.17
C ILE A 123 0.39 3.93 7.59
N TYR A 124 0.64 3.01 8.51
CA TYR A 124 0.95 3.28 9.90
C TYR A 124 2.27 2.62 10.24
N TRP A 125 3.16 3.32 10.94
CA TRP A 125 4.39 2.74 11.44
C TRP A 125 4.66 3.20 12.86
N THR A 126 5.43 2.39 13.57
CA THR A 126 5.89 2.70 14.91
C THR A 126 7.20 3.47 14.83
N SER A 127 7.35 4.47 15.68
CA SER A 127 8.58 5.23 15.89
C SER A 127 8.98 4.99 17.33
N MET A 128 10.01 4.19 17.56
CA MET A 128 10.33 3.66 18.89
C MET A 128 10.76 4.75 19.86
N GLY A 129 11.59 5.69 19.38
CA GLY A 129 12.35 6.56 20.27
C GLY A 129 13.33 5.80 21.18
N PRO A 130 14.10 6.52 22.00
CA PRO A 130 15.06 5.90 22.92
C PRO A 130 14.34 5.05 24.00
N PRO A 131 14.74 3.79 24.25
CA PRO A 131 14.11 2.94 25.26
C PRO A 131 14.14 3.49 26.70
N SER A 132 15.03 4.45 26.98
CA SER A 132 15.13 5.09 28.30
C SER A 132 14.03 6.13 28.56
N THR A 133 13.31 6.58 27.54
CA THR A 133 12.35 7.68 27.63
C THR A 133 11.01 7.28 27.00
N ASN A 134 9.90 7.66 27.63
CA ASN A 134 8.54 7.43 27.12
C ASN A 134 8.23 8.43 25.99
N THR A 135 8.92 8.27 24.87
CA THR A 135 8.92 9.21 23.74
C THR A 135 8.59 8.54 22.41
N GLY A 136 8.16 7.28 22.44
CA GLY A 136 7.67 6.58 21.26
C GLY A 136 6.42 7.24 20.69
N SER A 137 6.15 6.96 19.42
CA SER A 137 4.95 7.48 18.74
C SER A 137 4.46 6.52 17.66
N ILE A 138 3.20 6.69 17.28
CA ILE A 138 2.62 6.06 16.08
C ILE A 138 2.49 7.14 15.02
N ARG A 139 3.01 6.86 13.84
CA ARG A 139 3.09 7.79 12.71
C ARG A 139 2.29 7.24 11.54
N SER A 140 1.78 8.11 10.69
CA SER A 140 0.99 7.72 9.52
C SER A 140 1.16 8.67 8.35
N SER A 141 0.96 8.17 7.14
CA SER A 141 0.88 8.95 5.91
C SER A 141 0.00 8.25 4.87
N THR A 142 -0.33 8.94 3.78
CA THR A 142 -0.95 8.28 2.62
C THR A 142 0.05 7.36 1.91
N PRO A 143 -0.41 6.41 1.06
CA PRO A 143 0.45 5.61 0.18
C PRO A 143 1.37 6.40 -0.77
N ARG A 144 1.16 7.71 -0.89
CA ARG A 144 1.99 8.65 -1.67
C ARG A 144 3.02 9.39 -0.81
N GLY A 145 3.00 9.22 0.51
CA GLY A 145 3.87 9.94 1.45
C GLY A 145 3.37 11.34 1.77
N GLU A 146 2.12 11.64 1.44
CA GLU A 146 1.47 12.90 1.78
C GLU A 146 0.86 12.81 3.19
N ASP A 147 0.62 13.96 3.81
CA ASP A 147 -0.06 14.09 5.10
C ASP A 147 0.55 13.18 6.19
N VAL A 148 1.88 13.29 6.33
CA VAL A 148 2.63 12.64 7.39
C VAL A 148 2.23 13.27 8.73
N THR A 149 1.64 12.47 9.61
CA THR A 149 1.12 12.94 10.90
C THR A 149 1.42 11.97 12.04
N THR A 150 1.32 12.47 13.27
CA THR A 150 1.41 11.67 14.49
C THR A 150 0.01 11.27 14.93
N ILE A 151 -0.23 9.97 15.07
CA ILE A 151 -1.50 9.40 15.51
C ILE A 151 -1.53 9.26 17.04
N LEU A 152 -0.49 8.65 17.61
CA LEU A 152 -0.27 8.65 19.06
C LEU A 152 1.04 9.40 19.36
N PRO A 153 1.01 10.52 20.10
CA PRO A 153 2.19 11.30 20.44
C PRO A 153 3.04 10.68 21.55
N ALA A 154 4.23 11.26 21.73
CA ALA A 154 5.13 10.94 22.84
C ALA A 154 4.39 11.02 24.19
N GLY A 155 4.64 10.04 25.05
CA GLY A 155 4.00 9.90 26.36
C GLY A 155 2.80 8.94 26.35
N GLU A 156 2.09 8.79 25.22
CA GLU A 156 0.97 7.87 25.12
C GLU A 156 1.42 6.42 24.88
N VAL A 157 2.55 6.24 24.20
CA VAL A 157 3.19 4.94 23.93
C VAL A 157 4.70 5.04 24.16
N HIS A 158 5.30 4.05 24.82
CA HIS A 158 6.68 4.17 25.28
C HIS A 158 7.69 3.78 24.20
N THR A 159 7.70 2.52 23.79
CA THR A 159 8.57 2.02 22.74
C THR A 159 7.76 1.05 21.89
N PRO A 160 6.93 1.58 20.97
CA PRO A 160 6.08 0.75 20.14
C PRO A 160 6.91 -0.11 19.20
N LYS A 161 6.66 -1.42 19.20
CA LYS A 161 7.31 -2.42 18.35
C LYS A 161 6.43 -2.76 17.14
N GLN A 162 6.01 -4.02 17.02
CA GLN A 162 5.12 -4.45 15.96
C GLN A 162 3.73 -3.81 16.11
N ILE A 163 3.18 -3.32 14.99
CA ILE A 163 1.80 -2.83 14.85
C ILE A 163 1.05 -3.68 13.83
N THR A 164 -0.24 -3.93 14.06
CA THR A 164 -1.13 -4.63 13.13
C THR A 164 -2.51 -3.99 13.06
N ALA A 165 -3.26 -4.28 12.01
CA ALA A 165 -4.58 -3.72 11.76
C ALA A 165 -5.66 -4.82 11.70
N ASP A 166 -6.77 -4.59 12.37
CA ASP A 166 -8.03 -5.29 12.15
C ASP A 166 -8.84 -4.49 11.13
N MET A 167 -8.82 -4.95 9.88
CA MET A 167 -9.54 -4.30 8.78
C MET A 167 -11.05 -4.43 8.89
N THR A 168 -11.56 -5.41 9.65
CA THR A 168 -13.00 -5.65 9.78
C THR A 168 -13.62 -4.63 10.72
N ASN A 169 -12.98 -4.41 11.87
CA ASN A 169 -13.50 -3.51 12.90
C ASN A 169 -12.83 -2.12 12.88
N GLY A 170 -11.81 -1.91 12.05
CA GLY A 170 -11.13 -0.63 11.89
C GLY A 170 -10.28 -0.24 13.10
N TYR A 171 -9.58 -1.20 13.71
CA TYR A 171 -8.72 -0.97 14.87
C TYR A 171 -7.25 -1.27 14.56
N LEU A 172 -6.36 -0.51 15.19
CA LEU A 172 -4.92 -0.76 15.22
C LEU A 172 -4.52 -1.33 16.57
N TYR A 173 -3.56 -2.24 16.57
CA TYR A 173 -3.02 -2.89 17.76
C TYR A 173 -1.50 -2.76 17.75
N VAL A 174 -0.92 -2.34 18.87
CA VAL A 174 0.53 -2.17 18.99
C VAL A 174 1.06 -2.79 20.28
N SER A 175 2.20 -3.46 20.18
CA SER A 175 2.97 -3.93 21.33
C SER A 175 3.90 -2.84 21.81
N ASP A 176 3.72 -2.38 23.05
CA ASP A 176 4.54 -1.34 23.68
C ASP A 176 5.53 -2.02 24.65
N ARG A 177 6.79 -2.16 24.22
CA ARG A 177 7.79 -3.00 24.90
C ARG A 177 8.09 -2.47 26.31
N GLU A 178 8.63 -1.26 26.39
CA GLU A 178 8.96 -0.63 27.67
C GLU A 178 7.72 -0.17 28.44
N GLY A 179 6.60 0.07 27.74
CA GLY A 179 5.30 0.27 28.40
C GLY A 179 4.70 -1.00 29.00
N MET A 180 5.28 -2.19 28.68
CA MET A 180 4.86 -3.51 29.18
C MET A 180 3.37 -3.79 28.96
N ARG A 181 2.88 -3.45 27.77
CA ARG A 181 1.46 -3.51 27.45
C ARG A 181 1.17 -3.73 25.97
N VAL A 182 -0.05 -4.14 25.67
CA VAL A 182 -0.64 -4.12 24.32
C VAL A 182 -1.75 -3.10 24.30
N LEU A 183 -1.71 -2.20 23.31
CA LEU A 183 -2.66 -1.12 23.13
C LEU A 183 -3.51 -1.37 21.88
N ARG A 184 -4.77 -0.93 21.92
CA ARG A 184 -5.69 -0.84 20.78
C ARG A 184 -6.19 0.59 20.63
N PHE A 185 -6.28 1.10 19.41
CA PHE A 185 -6.78 2.46 19.13
C PHE A 185 -7.38 2.56 17.73
N ARG A 186 -8.15 3.62 17.48
CA ARG A 186 -8.72 3.95 16.16
C ARG A 186 -7.68 4.58 15.24
N PRO A 187 -7.92 4.62 13.92
CA PRO A 187 -6.99 5.19 12.94
C PRO A 187 -6.66 6.68 13.14
N ASP A 188 -7.48 7.40 13.91
CA ASP A 188 -7.32 8.80 14.30
C ASP A 188 -6.67 8.99 15.68
N GLY A 189 -6.28 7.90 16.36
CA GLY A 189 -5.70 7.91 17.71
C GLY A 189 -6.74 7.85 18.84
N SER A 190 -8.03 7.96 18.53
CA SER A 190 -9.09 7.88 19.54
C SER A 190 -9.29 6.44 20.06
N ASP A 191 -10.08 6.29 21.13
CA ASP A 191 -10.41 4.98 21.73
C ASP A 191 -9.15 4.17 22.15
N LEU A 192 -8.11 4.88 22.60
CA LEU A 192 -6.87 4.27 23.08
C LEU A 192 -7.14 3.46 24.35
N THR A 193 -7.02 2.15 24.23
CA THR A 193 -7.34 1.17 25.27
C THR A 193 -6.15 0.26 25.53
N THR A 194 -5.80 0.04 26.80
CA THR A 194 -4.85 -1.01 27.19
C THR A 194 -5.57 -2.34 27.30
N LEU A 195 -5.21 -3.30 26.46
CA LEU A 195 -5.82 -4.64 26.45
C LEU A 195 -5.10 -5.59 27.41
N VAL A 196 -3.77 -5.49 27.45
CA VAL A 196 -2.91 -6.30 28.31
C VAL A 196 -1.91 -5.37 28.97
N LYS A 197 -1.67 -5.53 30.27
CA LYS A 197 -0.61 -4.84 31.02
C LYS A 197 0.04 -5.82 31.97
N VAL A 198 1.35 -6.00 31.85
CA VAL A 198 2.13 -6.97 32.64
C VAL A 198 3.14 -6.32 33.59
N GLY A 199 3.26 -4.99 33.54
CA GLY A 199 4.14 -4.25 34.45
C GLY A 199 3.85 -2.75 34.47
N ASP A 200 4.66 -2.03 35.23
CA ASP A 200 4.61 -0.57 35.33
C ASP A 200 6.02 -0.01 35.13
N PHE A 201 6.20 0.77 34.06
CA PHE A 201 7.48 1.36 33.71
C PHE A 201 7.92 2.48 34.68
N ASN A 202 7.14 2.80 35.70
CA ASN A 202 7.58 3.66 36.79
C ASN A 202 8.16 2.87 37.97
N HIS A 203 8.03 1.53 37.96
CA HIS A 203 8.54 0.65 39.00
C HIS A 203 9.87 -0.01 38.56
N PRO A 204 10.99 0.22 39.25
CA PRO A 204 12.30 -0.31 38.85
C PRO A 204 12.34 -1.83 38.70
N ASP A 205 11.70 -2.57 39.61
CA ASP A 205 11.72 -4.03 39.58
C ASP A 205 10.99 -4.60 38.35
N HIS A 206 9.94 -3.93 37.88
CA HIS A 206 9.22 -4.34 36.68
C HIS A 206 10.06 -4.11 35.41
N LYS A 207 10.88 -3.05 35.37
CA LYS A 207 11.81 -2.82 34.25
C LYS A 207 12.92 -3.87 34.18
N ALA A 208 13.32 -4.42 35.34
CA ALA A 208 14.38 -5.40 35.42
C ALA A 208 13.94 -6.80 34.95
N ASP A 209 12.63 -7.09 34.98
CA ASP A 209 12.06 -8.35 34.52
C ASP A 209 11.97 -8.42 32.99
N ARG A 210 12.92 -9.15 32.37
CA ARG A 210 13.01 -9.30 30.91
C ARG A 210 12.13 -10.42 30.34
N CYS A 211 11.43 -11.20 31.18
CA CYS A 211 10.73 -12.42 30.78
C CYS A 211 9.23 -12.24 30.49
N GLY A 212 8.71 -11.00 30.50
CA GLY A 212 7.30 -10.72 30.22
C GLY A 212 6.88 -10.87 28.74
N PRO A 213 5.61 -11.17 28.43
CA PRO A 213 5.11 -11.49 27.09
C PRO A 213 5.26 -10.36 26.04
N CYS A 214 5.55 -9.13 26.46
CA CYS A 214 5.78 -8.00 25.55
C CYS A 214 7.20 -7.99 24.92
N SER A 215 8.12 -8.86 25.37
CA SER A 215 9.48 -8.96 24.81
C SER A 215 9.59 -9.89 23.59
N SER A 216 8.58 -10.73 23.35
CA SER A 216 8.50 -11.65 22.20
C SER A 216 7.15 -11.49 21.50
N GLY A 217 7.14 -11.00 20.26
CA GLY A 217 5.90 -10.77 19.49
C GLY A 217 5.01 -12.02 19.45
N GLY A 218 3.93 -12.00 20.22
CA GLY A 218 2.91 -13.04 20.24
C GLY A 218 1.69 -12.60 19.42
N VAL A 219 1.23 -13.47 18.53
CA VAL A 219 -0.06 -13.34 17.84
C VAL A 219 -1.17 -13.61 18.86
N LEU A 220 -2.12 -12.69 18.99
CA LEU A 220 -3.35 -12.91 19.74
C LEU A 220 -4.30 -13.73 18.86
N GLU A 221 -4.38 -15.04 19.07
CA GLU A 221 -5.47 -15.85 18.52
C GLU A 221 -6.76 -15.60 19.32
N SER A 222 -7.84 -15.29 18.61
CA SER A 222 -9.17 -15.15 19.20
C SER A 222 -9.67 -16.52 19.64
N LYS A 223 -9.77 -16.75 20.96
CA LYS A 223 -10.58 -17.85 21.47
C LYS A 223 -12.05 -17.44 21.39
N GLY A 224 -12.78 -18.07 20.47
CA GLY A 224 -14.23 -17.92 20.38
C GLY A 224 -14.95 -18.35 21.67
N PRO A 225 -16.16 -17.81 21.93
CA PRO A 225 -16.92 -18.15 23.13
C PRO A 225 -17.36 -19.62 23.10
N LYS A 226 -17.32 -20.26 24.28
CA LYS A 226 -17.93 -21.58 24.52
C LYS A 226 -19.45 -21.50 24.54
#